data_AF-A0A6I1W6H8-F1
#
_entry.id   AF-A0A6I1W6H8-F1
#
_cell.length_a   1.000
_cell.length_b   1.000
_cell.length_c   1.000
_cell.angle_alpha   90.00
_cell.angle_beta   90.00
_cell.angle_gamma   90.00
#
_symmetry.space_group_name_H-M   'P 1'
#
loop_
_entity.id
_entity.type
_entity.pdbx_description
1 polymer ?
#
loop_
_entity_poly.entity_id
_entity_poly.type
_entity_poly.pdbx_seq_one_letter_code
_entity_poly.pdbx_strand_id
1 'polypeptide(L)'
;TDETTFYIARALLGAAEAGLFPGVMLYLAYWFGKEQRARASGYFLIGVCLANIISGPIGGLLLEMDGIMGWHGWQWLFFLEGIPAVLFSVVIWKKLPDKPSK
;
A
#
# COMPACT_ATOMS: atom_id res chain seq x y z
N THR A 1 -10.16 25.52 -4.26
CA THR A 1 -10.15 24.12 -3.80
C THR A 1 -10.16 24.16 -2.29
N ASP A 2 -11.13 23.53 -1.65
CA ASP A 2 -11.39 23.66 -0.21
C ASP A 2 -10.27 22.97 0.59
N GLU A 3 -9.44 23.75 1.29
CA GLU A 3 -8.28 23.26 2.07
C GLU A 3 -8.70 22.21 3.10
N THR A 4 -9.89 22.38 3.69
CA THR A 4 -10.47 21.44 4.65
C THR A 4 -10.69 20.06 4.03
N THR A 5 -11.23 19.99 2.81
CA THR A 5 -11.42 18.73 2.09
C THR A 5 -10.09 17.99 1.88
N PHE A 6 -9.01 18.70 1.55
CA PHE A 6 -7.68 18.11 1.39
C PHE A 6 -7.15 17.54 2.71
N TYR A 7 -7.25 18.29 3.81
CA TYR A 7 -6.82 17.82 5.12
C TYR A 7 -7.61 16.61 5.63
N ILE A 8 -8.94 16.60 5.42
CA ILE A 8 -9.78 15.45 5.75
C ILE A 8 -9.35 14.22 4.95
N ALA A 9 -9.15 14.36 3.63
CA ALA A 9 -8.69 13.24 2.80
C ALA A 9 -7.34 12.69 3.27
N ARG A 10 -6.40 13.58 3.66
CA ARG A 10 -5.09 13.16 4.17
C ARG A 10 -5.18 12.44 5.52
N ALA A 11 -6.06 12.91 6.40
CA ALA A 11 -6.31 12.26 7.69
C ALA A 11 -6.92 10.86 7.50
N LEU A 12 -7.92 10.72 6.62
CA LEU A 12 -8.54 9.43 6.32
C LEU A 12 -7.54 8.45 5.68
N LEU A 13 -6.71 8.92 4.75
CA LEU A 13 -5.66 8.09 4.15
C LEU A 13 -4.67 7.60 5.21
N GLY A 14 -4.19 8.48 6.09
CA GLY A 14 -3.31 8.08 7.20
C GLY A 14 -3.96 7.07 8.15
N ALA A 15 -5.23 7.27 8.48
CA ALA A 15 -6.00 6.33 9.30
C ALA A 15 -6.14 4.96 8.62
N ALA A 16 -6.32 4.92 7.29
CA ALA A 16 -6.40 3.69 6.52
C ALA A 16 -5.08 2.93 6.46
N GLU A 17 -3.94 3.63 6.36
CA GLU A 17 -2.60 3.02 6.24
C GLU A 17 -2.02 2.55 7.58
N ALA A 18 -2.43 3.16 8.70
CA ALA A 18 -1.83 2.94 10.02
C ALA A 18 -1.85 1.47 10.48
N GLY A 19 -2.86 0.69 10.06
CA GLY A 19 -3.02 -0.71 10.47
C GLY A 19 -2.13 -1.71 9.73
N LEU A 20 -1.54 -1.33 8.59
CA LEU A 20 -0.87 -2.27 7.68
C LEU A 20 0.36 -2.92 8.34
N PHE A 21 1.27 -2.10 8.85
CA PHE A 21 2.52 -2.60 9.45
C PHE A 21 2.29 -3.49 10.68
N PRO A 22 1.57 -3.04 11.74
CA PRO A 22 1.31 -3.89 12.90
C PRO A 22 0.47 -5.12 12.54
N GLY A 23 -0.47 -5.00 11.59
CA GLY A 23 -1.28 -6.11 11.11
C GLY A 23 -0.46 -7.21 10.45
N VAL A 24 0.46 -6.86 9.55
CA VAL A 24 1.37 -7.83 8.91
C VAL A 24 2.32 -8.45 9.95
N MET A 25 2.87 -7.65 10.87
CA MET A 25 3.76 -8.20 11.91
C MET A 25 3.05 -9.20 12.81
N LEU A 26 1.79 -8.93 13.19
CA LEU A 26 0.97 -9.86 13.95
C LEU A 26 0.67 -11.14 13.15
N TYR A 27 0.30 -11.00 11.88
CA TYR A 27 0.05 -12.12 10.98
C TYR A 27 1.29 -13.03 10.88
N LEU A 28 2.47 -12.46 10.60
CA LEU A 28 3.72 -13.20 10.57
C LEU A 28 4.05 -13.83 11.91
N ALA A 29 3.68 -13.19 13.02
CA ALA A 29 3.88 -13.75 14.35
C ALA A 29 3.04 -15.02 14.59
N TYR A 30 1.81 -15.07 14.09
CA TYR A 30 0.99 -16.27 14.20
C TYR A 30 1.43 -17.39 13.23
N TRP A 31 1.90 -17.03 12.03
CA TRP A 31 2.23 -18.01 11.00
C TRP A 31 3.66 -18.55 11.06
N PHE A 32 4.63 -17.79 11.57
CA PHE A 32 6.04 -18.19 11.60
C PHE A 32 6.57 -18.37 13.03
N GLY A 33 7.29 -19.48 13.23
CA GLY A 33 8.05 -19.76 14.45
C GLY A 33 9.20 -18.78 14.65
N LYS A 34 9.76 -18.76 15.88
CA LYS A 34 10.75 -17.76 16.33
C LYS A 34 11.97 -17.65 15.42
N GLU A 35 12.43 -18.76 14.86
CA GLU A 35 13.63 -18.84 14.01
C GLU A 35 13.39 -18.28 12.60
N GLN A 36 12.20 -18.49 12.03
CA GLN A 36 11.87 -18.06 10.66
C GLN A 36 11.22 -16.67 10.60
N ARG A 37 10.64 -16.20 11.71
CA ARG A 37 9.94 -14.91 11.79
C ARG A 37 10.84 -13.74 11.41
N ALA A 38 12.08 -13.71 11.91
CA ALA A 38 13.03 -12.65 11.59
C ALA A 38 13.30 -12.55 10.08
N ARG A 39 13.42 -13.71 9.41
CA ARG A 39 13.61 -13.78 7.95
C ARG A 39 12.35 -13.31 7.20
N ALA A 40 11.16 -13.72 7.63
CA ALA A 40 9.90 -13.30 7.03
C ALA A 40 9.68 -11.78 7.15
N SER A 41 9.92 -11.21 8.34
CA SER A 41 9.89 -9.75 8.54
C SER A 41 10.93 -9.03 7.68
N GLY A 42 12.12 -9.61 7.51
CA GLY A 42 13.16 -9.09 6.63
C GLY A 42 12.70 -9.00 5.17
N TYR A 43 12.03 -10.04 4.65
CA TYR A 43 11.47 -10.00 3.29
C TYR A 43 10.39 -8.93 3.13
N PHE A 44 9.52 -8.76 4.13
CA PHE A 44 8.52 -7.69 4.11
C PHE A 44 9.17 -6.30 4.05
N LEU A 45 10.19 -6.05 4.88
CA LEU A 45 10.92 -4.78 4.90
C LEU A 45 11.67 -4.51 3.58
N ILE A 46 12.26 -5.53 2.96
CA ILE A 46 12.85 -5.41 1.62
C ILE A 46 11.78 -4.98 0.61
N GLY A 47 10.57 -5.54 0.70
CA GLY A 47 9.43 -5.11 -0.13
C GLY A 47 9.12 -3.62 0.04
N VAL A 48 9.11 -3.10 1.27
CA VAL A 48 8.92 -1.67 1.55
C VAL A 48 10.03 -0.82 0.93
N CYS A 49 11.30 -1.24 1.08
CA CYS A 49 12.43 -0.54 0.48
C CYS A 49 12.34 -0.50 -1.06
N LEU A 50 11.99 -1.62 -1.69
CA LEU A 50 11.81 -1.70 -3.13
C LEU A 50 10.64 -0.82 -3.59
N ALA A 51 9.52 -0.84 -2.88
CA ALA A 51 8.37 0.02 -3.17
C ALA A 51 8.75 1.50 -3.14
N ASN A 52 9.52 1.94 -2.13
CA ASN A 52 9.99 3.33 -2.05
C ASN A 52 10.95 3.72 -3.19
N ILE A 53 11.79 2.80 -3.65
CA ILE A 53 12.71 3.06 -4.77
C ILE A 53 11.94 3.16 -6.09
N ILE A 54 10.93 2.30 -6.29
CA ILE A 54 10.17 2.19 -7.53
C ILE A 54 9.09 3.28 -7.62
N SER A 55 8.50 3.69 -6.50
CA SER A 55 7.41 4.69 -6.47
C SER A 55 7.86 6.06 -6.94
N GLY A 56 9.11 6.46 -6.68
CA GLY A 56 9.64 7.76 -7.14
C GLY A 56 9.62 7.92 -8.67
N PRO A 57 10.29 7.04 -9.44
CA PRO A 57 10.27 7.07 -10.89
C PRO A 57 8.87 6.88 -11.49
N ILE A 58 8.07 5.93 -10.98
CA ILE A 58 6.70 5.71 -11.46
C ILE A 58 5.86 6.98 -11.21
N GLY A 59 5.95 7.56 -10.03
CA GLY A 59 5.23 8.77 -9.67
C GLY A 59 5.61 9.96 -10.57
N GLY A 60 6.90 10.11 -10.88
CA GLY A 60 7.39 11.12 -11.82
C GLY A 60 6.79 10.95 -13.22
N LEU A 61 6.84 9.74 -13.78
CA LEU A 61 6.28 9.44 -15.10
C LEU A 61 4.76 9.67 -15.16
N LEU A 62 4.04 9.37 -14.08
CA LEU A 62 2.60 9.60 -14.00
C LEU A 62 2.25 11.09 -13.92
N LEU A 63 3.09 11.91 -13.27
CA LEU A 63 2.91 13.36 -13.27
C LEU A 63 3.17 13.99 -14.65
N GLU A 64 4.04 13.39 -15.47
CA GLU A 64 4.25 13.82 -16.87
C GLU A 64 3.04 13.52 -17.78
N MET A 65 2.09 12.69 -17.34
CA MET A 65 0.82 12.43 -18.04
C MET A 65 -0.21 13.57 -17.88
N ASP A 66 0.22 14.75 -17.41
CA ASP A 66 -0.64 15.92 -17.28
C ASP A 66 -1.20 16.35 -18.65
N GLY A 67 -2.51 16.59 -18.70
CA GLY A 67 -3.23 16.96 -19.93
C GLY A 67 -3.67 15.77 -20.79
N ILE A 68 -3.24 14.54 -20.50
CA ILE A 68 -3.74 13.35 -21.18
C ILE A 68 -5.22 13.15 -20.81
N MET A 69 -6.08 13.05 -21.83
CA MET A 69 -7.55 13.03 -21.70
C MET A 69 -8.15 14.23 -20.95
N GLY A 70 -7.41 15.34 -20.85
CA GLY A 70 -7.83 16.54 -20.11
C GLY A 70 -7.76 16.40 -18.59
N TRP A 71 -7.06 15.38 -18.08
CA TRP A 71 -6.90 15.14 -16.65
C TRP A 71 -5.55 15.66 -16.16
N HIS A 72 -5.51 16.01 -14.87
CA HIS A 72 -4.26 16.40 -14.23
C HIS A 72 -3.40 15.17 -13.90
N GLY A 73 -2.08 15.31 -13.98
CA GLY A 73 -1.14 14.20 -13.70
C GLY A 73 -1.36 13.54 -12.33
N TRP A 74 -1.75 14.32 -11.31
CA TRP A 74 -2.03 13.78 -9.98
C TRP A 74 -3.29 12.89 -9.93
N GLN A 75 -4.24 13.06 -10.85
CA GLN A 75 -5.41 12.19 -10.95
C GLN A 75 -4.99 10.81 -11.45
N TRP A 76 -4.06 10.77 -12.39
CA TRP A 76 -3.47 9.51 -12.89
C TRP A 76 -2.76 8.73 -11.78
N LEU A 77 -2.11 9.41 -10.83
CA LEU A 77 -1.55 8.75 -9.63
C LEU A 77 -2.63 7.98 -8.86
N PHE A 78 -3.74 8.63 -8.52
CA PHE A 78 -4.83 7.96 -7.79
C PHE A 78 -5.44 6.79 -8.56
N PHE A 79 -5.59 6.91 -9.88
CA PHE A 79 -6.16 5.83 -10.69
C PHE A 79 -5.20 4.65 -10.85
N LEU A 80 -3.96 4.91 -11.26
CA LEU A 80 -3.01 3.85 -11.62
C LEU A 80 -2.29 3.25 -10.40
N GLU A 81 -2.18 3.98 -9.30
CA GLU A 81 -1.63 3.44 -8.05
C GLU A 81 -2.75 2.95 -7.11
N GLY A 82 -3.83 3.73 -6.98
CA GLY A 82 -4.91 3.45 -6.05
C GLY A 82 -5.81 2.29 -6.46
N ILE A 83 -6.27 2.22 -7.72
CA ILE A 83 -7.18 1.14 -8.16
C ILE A 83 -6.52 -0.23 -7.99
N PRO A 84 -5.27 -0.48 -8.47
CA PRO A 84 -4.64 -1.77 -8.26
C PRO A 84 -4.48 -2.11 -6.78
N ALA A 85 -4.13 -1.15 -5.92
CA ALA A 85 -4.03 -1.37 -4.48
C ALA A 85 -5.37 -1.83 -3.86
N VAL A 86 -6.47 -1.20 -4.25
CA VAL A 86 -7.83 -1.60 -3.81
C VAL A 86 -8.20 -2.98 -4.34
N LEU A 87 -7.87 -3.31 -5.59
CA LEU A 87 -8.12 -4.65 -6.13
C LEU A 87 -7.30 -5.72 -5.38
N PHE A 88 -6.03 -5.44 -5.07
CA PHE A 88 -5.20 -6.33 -4.28
C PHE A 88 -5.74 -6.52 -2.86
N SER A 89 -6.28 -5.49 -2.22
CA SER A 89 -6.87 -5.62 -0.88
C SER A 89 -8.05 -6.60 -0.88
N VAL A 90 -8.90 -6.58 -1.91
CA VAL A 90 -10.00 -7.55 -2.07
C VAL A 90 -9.48 -8.97 -2.28
N VAL A 91 -8.39 -9.13 -3.05
CA VAL A 91 -7.76 -10.44 -3.26
C VAL A 91 -7.18 -10.98 -1.94
N ILE A 92 -6.47 -10.14 -1.19
CA ILE A 92 -5.91 -10.50 0.13
C ILE A 92 -7.05 -10.88 1.07
N TRP A 93 -8.11 -10.09 1.15
CA TRP A 93 -9.26 -10.38 2.01
C TRP A 93 -9.91 -11.74 1.72
N LYS A 94 -9.94 -12.19 0.45
CA LYS A 94 -10.51 -13.49 0.07
C LYS A 94 -9.54 -14.67 0.18
N LYS A 95 -8.23 -14.45 -0.02
CA LYS A 95 -7.23 -15.53 -0.17
C LYS A 95 -6.29 -15.68 1.01
N LEU A 96 -6.11 -14.65 1.83
CA LEU A 96 -5.21 -14.70 2.98
C LEU A 96 -5.92 -15.48 4.10
N PRO A 97 -5.38 -16.62 4.57
CA PRO A 97 -6.07 -17.40 5.59
C PRO A 97 -5.91 -16.77 6.97
N ASP A 98 -7.00 -16.64 7.73
CA ASP A 98 -7.01 -15.92 9.01
C ASP A 98 -6.13 -16.57 10.11
N LYS A 99 -5.93 -17.89 10.04
CA LYS A 99 -5.19 -18.66 11.05
C LYS A 99 -4.36 -19.74 10.38
N PRO A 100 -3.17 -20.06 10.92
CA PRO A 100 -2.43 -21.24 10.48
C PRO A 100 -3.31 -22.47 10.71
N SER A 101 -3.43 -23.34 9.70
CA SER A 101 -4.08 -24.65 9.89
C SER A 101 -3.28 -25.43 10.93
N LYS A 102 -3.98 -26.13 11.83
CA LYS A 102 -3.36 -27.05 12.79
C LYS A 102 -2.40 -28.02 12.11
#